data_AF-B4VKA1-F1
#
_entry.id   AF-B4VKA1-F1
#
_cell.length_a   1.000
_cell.length_b   1.000
_cell.length_c   1.000
_cell.angle_alpha   90.00
_cell.angle_beta   90.00
_cell.angle_gamma   90.00
#
_symmetry.space_group_name_H-M   'P 1'
#
loop_
_entity.id
_entity.type
_entity.pdbx_description
1 polymer ?
#
loop_
_entity_poly.entity_id
_entity_poly.type
_entity_poly.pdbx_seq_one_letter_code
_entity_poly.pdbx_strand_id
1 'polypeptide(L)'
;MNIVQSEDDELIEELLKSDKIWYCGQCFSCKTRCPRGNSVASVILALRRLAIHYGYFAESEKGRQQLIAKRVFGENMLKRGYTLLAQNISPSHFPELGENWEYYYDHMREMREWWGVPMDLENSPGSHRMIPEQDMEEVRTIYQKTGAVSLMDAVEKGMEKKLGSKAEVEKYWQTWLETGDSRNYEIK
;
A
#
# COMPACT_ATOMS: atom_id res chain seq x y z
N MET A 1 11.56 12.56 -21.02
CA MET A 1 12.02 11.76 -19.86
C MET A 1 13.36 12.31 -19.35
N ASN A 2 13.47 13.65 -19.29
CA ASN A 2 14.74 14.34 -18.98
C ASN A 2 14.60 15.20 -17.72
N ILE A 3 13.43 15.26 -17.08
CA ILE A 3 13.15 16.11 -15.90
C ILE A 3 14.14 15.83 -14.76
N VAL A 4 14.40 14.54 -14.46
CA VAL A 4 15.38 14.19 -13.41
C VAL A 4 16.81 14.49 -13.87
N GLN A 5 17.08 14.41 -15.17
CA GLN A 5 18.42 14.66 -15.73
C GLN A 5 18.74 16.15 -15.86
N SER A 6 17.74 17.04 -15.84
CA SER A 6 17.98 18.48 -15.86
C SER A 6 18.43 19.02 -14.52
N GLU A 7 18.33 18.22 -13.44
CA GLU A 7 18.71 18.63 -12.07
C GLU A 7 17.97 19.91 -11.61
N ASP A 8 16.80 20.14 -12.18
CA ASP A 8 15.95 21.30 -11.90
C ASP A 8 14.96 20.93 -10.79
N ASP A 9 15.19 21.48 -9.61
CA ASP A 9 14.41 21.18 -8.40
C ASP A 9 12.93 21.57 -8.56
N GLU A 10 12.61 22.63 -9.31
CA GLU A 10 11.22 23.05 -9.53
C GLU A 10 10.49 22.01 -10.40
N LEU A 11 11.11 21.58 -11.50
CA LEU A 11 10.54 20.56 -12.37
C LEU A 11 10.46 19.18 -11.68
N ILE A 12 11.43 18.85 -10.82
CA ILE A 12 11.41 17.62 -10.04
C ILE A 12 10.28 17.69 -9.00
N GLU A 13 10.11 18.80 -8.28
CA GLU A 13 9.01 18.97 -7.33
C GLU A 13 7.64 18.83 -8.00
N GLU A 14 7.44 19.46 -9.16
CA GLU A 14 6.21 19.29 -9.94
C GLU A 14 5.96 17.82 -10.31
N LEU A 15 7.02 17.10 -10.68
CA LEU A 15 6.94 15.67 -10.99
C LEU A 15 6.55 14.85 -9.75
N LEU A 16 7.11 15.15 -8.58
CA LEU A 16 6.83 14.48 -7.30
C LEU A 16 5.39 14.67 -6.82
N LYS A 17 4.77 15.82 -7.14
CA LYS A 17 3.35 16.12 -6.85
C LYS A 17 2.37 15.50 -7.87
N SER A 18 2.86 15.02 -9.01
CA SER A 18 2.02 14.51 -10.11
C SER A 18 1.72 13.01 -10.02
N ASP A 19 0.67 12.57 -10.72
CA ASP A 19 0.33 11.15 -10.88
C ASP A 19 1.35 10.35 -11.73
N LYS A 20 2.21 11.04 -12.51
CA LYS A 20 3.06 10.40 -13.53
C LYS A 20 3.95 9.31 -12.97
N ILE A 21 4.55 9.55 -11.80
CA ILE A 21 5.43 8.56 -11.15
C ILE A 21 4.64 7.36 -10.61
N TRP A 22 3.35 7.51 -10.34
CA TRP A 22 2.48 6.47 -9.77
C TRP A 22 1.90 5.52 -10.83
N TYR A 23 1.82 5.93 -12.09
CA TYR A 23 1.40 5.05 -13.19
C TYR A 23 2.40 3.95 -13.55
N CYS A 24 3.65 4.04 -13.07
CA CYS A 24 4.62 2.96 -13.29
C CYS A 24 4.17 1.68 -12.57
N GLY A 25 3.82 0.65 -13.32
CA GLY A 25 3.46 -0.68 -12.78
C GLY A 25 4.63 -1.50 -12.23
N GLN A 26 5.84 -0.91 -12.12
CA GLN A 26 7.05 -1.58 -11.61
C GLN A 26 7.34 -2.94 -12.30
N CYS A 27 7.07 -3.07 -13.60
CA CYS A 27 7.32 -4.30 -14.37
C CYS A 27 8.79 -4.51 -14.76
N PHE A 28 9.65 -3.50 -14.56
CA PHE A 28 11.08 -3.49 -14.91
C PHE A 28 11.44 -3.77 -16.39
N SER A 29 10.48 -3.82 -17.31
CA SER A 29 10.74 -3.97 -18.76
C SER A 29 11.65 -2.88 -19.34
N CYS A 30 11.69 -1.69 -18.72
CA CYS A 30 12.63 -0.64 -19.10
C CYS A 30 14.10 -1.00 -18.81
N LYS A 31 14.37 -1.75 -17.73
CA LYS A 31 15.72 -2.15 -17.31
C LYS A 31 16.31 -3.17 -18.28
N THR A 32 15.52 -4.16 -18.68
CA THR A 32 15.98 -5.24 -19.57
C THR A 32 16.22 -4.76 -21.01
N ARG A 33 15.58 -3.65 -21.42
CA ARG A 33 15.68 -3.09 -22.78
C ARG A 33 16.69 -1.95 -22.91
N CYS A 34 17.20 -1.39 -21.83
CA CYS A 34 18.06 -0.22 -21.92
C CYS A 34 19.48 -0.62 -22.37
N PRO A 35 19.97 -0.17 -23.54
CA PRO A 35 21.32 -0.51 -24.01
C PRO A 35 22.44 0.13 -23.17
N ARG A 36 22.09 1.08 -22.30
CA ARG A 36 23.02 1.77 -21.37
C ARG A 36 22.94 1.21 -19.94
N GLY A 37 22.17 0.15 -19.70
CA GLY A 37 22.01 -0.44 -18.37
C GLY A 37 21.19 0.39 -17.37
N ASN A 38 20.51 1.45 -17.81
CA ASN A 38 19.69 2.27 -16.93
C ASN A 38 18.39 1.57 -16.52
N SER A 39 17.82 1.98 -15.38
CA SER A 39 16.53 1.51 -14.90
C SER A 39 15.62 2.67 -14.51
N VAL A 40 14.72 3.06 -15.42
CA VAL A 40 13.70 4.08 -15.15
C VAL A 40 12.79 3.67 -13.99
N ALA A 41 12.43 2.38 -13.90
CA ALA A 41 11.62 1.85 -12.79
C ALA A 41 12.30 2.08 -11.42
N SER A 42 13.62 1.91 -11.34
CA SER A 42 14.40 2.17 -10.12
C SER A 42 14.43 3.66 -9.78
N VAL A 43 14.60 4.53 -10.77
CA VAL A 43 14.52 6.00 -10.57
C VAL A 43 13.13 6.38 -10.06
N ILE A 44 12.06 5.85 -10.65
CA ILE A 44 10.69 6.10 -10.19
C ILE A 44 10.48 5.62 -8.75
N LEU A 45 11.05 4.48 -8.36
CA LEU A 45 10.97 4.00 -6.98
C LEU A 45 11.63 4.99 -6.00
N ALA A 46 12.78 5.57 -6.36
CA ALA A 46 13.44 6.61 -5.57
C ALA A 46 12.59 7.89 -5.50
N LEU A 47 12.02 8.34 -6.62
CA LEU A 47 11.12 9.49 -6.67
C LEU A 47 9.87 9.29 -5.80
N ARG A 48 9.25 8.11 -5.81
CA ARG A 48 8.10 7.81 -4.93
C ARG A 48 8.48 7.90 -3.45
N ARG A 49 9.67 7.43 -3.07
CA ARG A 49 10.17 7.57 -1.68
C ARG A 49 10.39 9.04 -1.32
N LEU A 50 10.97 9.84 -2.21
CA LEU A 50 11.11 11.29 -2.00
C LEU A 50 9.75 11.99 -1.89
N ALA A 51 8.80 11.64 -2.75
CA ALA A 51 7.45 12.20 -2.69
C ALA A 51 6.76 11.90 -1.35
N ILE A 52 6.98 10.70 -0.77
CA ILE A 52 6.49 10.37 0.57
C ILE A 52 7.22 11.18 1.63
N HIS A 53 8.54 11.26 1.57
CA HIS A 53 9.36 11.95 2.55
C HIS A 53 9.01 13.45 2.68
N TYR A 54 8.79 14.13 1.55
CA TYR A 54 8.38 15.54 1.52
C TYR A 54 6.86 15.76 1.67
N GLY A 55 6.06 14.70 1.67
CA GLY A 55 4.60 14.77 1.70
C GLY A 55 3.94 15.11 0.36
N TYR A 56 4.72 15.29 -0.72
CA TYR A 56 4.22 15.62 -2.06
C TYR A 56 3.34 14.54 -2.69
N PHE A 57 3.48 13.28 -2.26
CA PHE A 57 2.58 12.21 -2.69
C PHE A 57 1.10 12.54 -2.43
N ALA A 58 0.79 13.35 -1.41
CA ALA A 58 -0.57 13.67 -1.03
C ALA A 58 -1.26 14.64 -2.01
N GLU A 59 -0.49 15.35 -2.85
CA GLU A 59 -1.03 16.16 -3.95
C GLU A 59 -1.56 15.30 -5.10
N SER A 60 -0.91 14.15 -5.34
CA SER A 60 -1.30 13.19 -6.37
C SER A 60 -2.50 12.35 -5.96
N GLU A 61 -3.49 12.20 -6.84
CA GLU A 61 -4.62 11.29 -6.62
C GLU A 61 -4.14 9.85 -6.41
N LYS A 62 -3.20 9.40 -7.26
CA LYS A 62 -2.63 8.05 -7.15
C LYS A 62 -1.66 7.91 -5.98
N GLY A 63 -0.94 8.98 -5.63
CA GLY A 63 -0.06 9.01 -4.47
C GLY A 63 -0.83 8.82 -3.16
N ARG A 64 -1.99 9.45 -2.99
CA ARG A 64 -2.81 9.29 -1.76
C ARG A 64 -3.18 7.84 -1.43
N GLN A 65 -3.20 6.94 -2.42
CA GLN A 65 -3.41 5.51 -2.20
C GLN A 65 -2.31 4.85 -1.33
N GLN A 66 -1.19 5.52 -1.09
CA GLN A 66 -0.20 5.07 -0.10
C GLN A 66 -0.77 5.00 1.32
N LEU A 67 -1.78 5.79 1.67
CA LEU A 67 -2.47 5.67 2.96
C LEU A 67 -3.16 4.31 3.08
N ILE A 68 -3.84 3.87 2.03
CA ILE A 68 -4.49 2.55 1.96
C ILE A 68 -3.43 1.45 2.03
N ALA A 69 -2.36 1.57 1.25
CA ALA A 69 -1.26 0.61 1.29
C ALA A 69 -0.64 0.48 2.69
N LYS A 70 -0.46 1.60 3.40
CA LYS A 70 0.01 1.62 4.78
C LYS A 70 -0.98 0.93 5.72
N ARG A 71 -2.26 1.36 5.71
CA ARG A 71 -3.28 0.94 6.70
C ARG A 71 -3.76 -0.49 6.49
N VAL A 72 -3.78 -0.97 5.25
CA VAL A 72 -4.09 -2.37 4.94
C VAL A 72 -2.83 -3.20 4.98
N PHE A 73 -1.93 -3.04 4.00
CA PHE A 73 -0.81 -3.97 3.83
C PHE A 73 0.25 -3.83 4.91
N GLY A 74 0.60 -2.59 5.26
CA GLY A 74 1.61 -2.33 6.28
C GLY A 74 1.17 -2.77 7.68
N GLU A 75 -0.07 -2.45 8.07
CA GLU A 75 -0.57 -2.88 9.38
C GLU A 75 -0.80 -4.39 9.45
N ASN A 76 -1.31 -5.01 8.40
CA ASN A 76 -1.42 -6.47 8.34
C ASN A 76 -0.04 -7.13 8.48
N MET A 77 1.00 -6.56 7.85
CA MET A 77 2.36 -7.09 7.97
C MET A 77 2.87 -7.00 9.41
N LEU A 78 2.63 -5.89 10.10
CA LEU A 78 3.10 -5.72 11.49
C LEU A 78 2.25 -6.50 12.51
N LYS A 79 0.97 -6.78 12.21
CA LYS A 79 0.05 -7.51 13.09
C LYS A 79 0.07 -9.02 12.83
N ARG A 80 0.25 -9.44 11.59
CA ARG A 80 0.12 -10.85 11.16
C ARG A 80 1.21 -11.38 10.23
N GLY A 81 2.17 -10.56 9.81
CA GLY A 81 3.24 -10.96 8.90
C GLY A 81 2.78 -11.30 7.48
N TYR A 82 1.59 -10.84 7.10
CA TYR A 82 1.04 -10.95 5.77
C TYR A 82 0.62 -9.58 5.26
N THR A 83 0.77 -9.33 3.96
CA THR A 83 0.25 -8.10 3.34
C THR A 83 -1.27 -8.13 3.22
N LEU A 84 -1.82 -9.28 2.86
CA LEU A 84 -3.25 -9.49 2.70
C LEU A 84 -3.68 -10.82 3.34
N LEU A 85 -4.81 -10.75 4.01
CA LEU A 85 -5.55 -11.86 4.56
C LEU A 85 -6.82 -12.04 3.74
N ALA A 86 -7.34 -13.27 3.68
CA ALA A 86 -8.56 -13.57 2.94
C ALA A 86 -9.76 -12.72 3.41
N GLN A 87 -9.82 -12.40 4.70
CA GLN A 87 -10.83 -11.51 5.30
C GLN A 87 -10.71 -10.04 4.89
N ASN A 88 -9.62 -9.59 4.26
CA ASN A 88 -9.47 -8.19 3.86
C ASN A 88 -10.23 -7.83 2.58
N ILE A 89 -10.70 -8.82 1.82
CA ILE A 89 -11.33 -8.63 0.50
C ILE A 89 -12.84 -8.75 0.68
N SER A 90 -13.53 -7.69 1.09
CA SER A 90 -14.99 -7.75 1.21
C SER A 90 -15.65 -7.88 -0.17
N PRO A 91 -16.68 -8.72 -0.36
CA PRO A 91 -17.45 -8.74 -1.60
C PRO A 91 -18.00 -7.36 -2.01
N SER A 92 -18.35 -6.52 -1.03
CA SER A 92 -18.82 -5.15 -1.29
C SER A 92 -17.78 -4.26 -1.98
N HIS A 93 -16.48 -4.53 -1.79
CA HIS A 93 -15.40 -3.78 -2.43
C HIS A 93 -15.06 -4.32 -3.83
N PHE A 94 -15.41 -5.58 -4.11
CA PHE A 94 -15.05 -6.28 -5.34
C PHE A 94 -16.27 -7.02 -5.92
N PRO A 95 -17.35 -6.30 -6.27
CA PRO A 95 -18.59 -6.91 -6.77
C PRO A 95 -18.38 -7.70 -8.06
N GLU A 96 -17.32 -7.39 -8.83
CA GLU A 96 -16.95 -8.12 -10.04
C GLU A 96 -16.56 -9.59 -9.82
N LEU A 97 -16.25 -9.98 -8.57
CA LEU A 97 -15.95 -11.37 -8.22
C LEU A 97 -17.21 -12.25 -8.10
N GLY A 98 -18.39 -11.63 -7.99
CA GLY A 98 -19.70 -12.27 -8.06
C GLY A 98 -20.05 -13.22 -6.90
N GLU A 99 -21.17 -13.91 -7.06
CA GLU A 99 -21.81 -14.75 -6.02
C GLU A 99 -20.90 -15.84 -5.44
N ASN A 100 -19.98 -16.38 -6.24
CA ASN A 100 -19.02 -17.37 -5.76
C ASN A 100 -18.07 -16.79 -4.70
N TRP A 101 -17.70 -15.51 -4.83
CA TRP A 101 -16.86 -14.84 -3.85
C TRP A 101 -17.65 -14.51 -2.58
N GLU A 102 -18.90 -14.06 -2.71
CA GLU A 102 -19.81 -13.85 -1.58
C GLU A 102 -19.97 -15.14 -0.77
N TYR A 103 -20.26 -16.25 -1.46
CA TYR A 103 -20.36 -17.56 -0.83
C TYR A 103 -19.06 -17.97 -0.12
N TYR A 104 -17.91 -17.85 -0.79
CA TYR A 104 -16.64 -18.18 -0.14
C TYR A 104 -16.37 -17.28 1.07
N TYR A 105 -16.72 -15.99 1.01
CA TYR A 105 -16.49 -15.05 2.11
C TYR A 105 -17.30 -15.44 3.35
N ASP A 106 -18.57 -15.81 3.17
CA ASP A 106 -19.47 -16.25 4.25
C ASP A 106 -19.09 -17.63 4.82
N HIS A 107 -18.50 -18.50 3.99
CA HIS A 107 -18.11 -19.87 4.34
C HIS A 107 -16.58 -20.05 4.50
N MET A 108 -15.83 -18.96 4.64
CA MET A 108 -14.38 -18.94 4.47
C MET A 108 -13.64 -19.91 5.38
N ARG A 109 -14.03 -19.99 6.66
CA ARG A 109 -13.40 -20.86 7.66
C ARG A 109 -13.58 -22.34 7.27
N GLU A 110 -14.84 -22.74 7.06
CA GLU A 110 -15.20 -24.11 6.68
C GLU A 110 -14.50 -24.56 5.41
N MET A 111 -14.52 -23.74 4.36
CA MET A 111 -13.86 -24.07 3.08
C MET A 111 -12.35 -24.20 3.23
N ARG A 112 -11.72 -23.34 4.04
CA ARG A 112 -10.29 -23.41 4.31
C ARG A 112 -9.89 -24.58 5.18
N GLU A 113 -10.71 -24.95 6.16
CA GLU A 113 -10.55 -26.20 6.91
C GLU A 113 -10.63 -27.40 5.97
N TRP A 114 -11.63 -27.44 5.09
CA TRP A 114 -11.79 -28.50 4.09
C TRP A 114 -10.59 -28.61 3.14
N TRP A 115 -9.99 -27.49 2.73
CA TRP A 115 -8.78 -27.46 1.91
C TRP A 115 -7.47 -27.75 2.66
N GLY A 116 -7.51 -27.93 3.98
CA GLY A 116 -6.31 -28.17 4.79
C GLY A 116 -5.43 -26.94 4.98
N VAL A 117 -5.99 -25.72 4.86
CA VAL A 117 -5.32 -24.44 5.10
C VAL A 117 -6.06 -23.59 6.14
N PRO A 118 -6.25 -24.13 7.37
CA PRO A 118 -7.08 -23.51 8.40
C PRO A 118 -6.55 -22.14 8.81
N MET A 119 -7.47 -21.24 9.14
CA MET A 119 -7.17 -19.88 9.57
C MET A 119 -6.88 -19.84 11.08
N ASP A 120 -6.08 -18.86 11.50
CA ASP A 120 -5.88 -18.52 12.92
C ASP A 120 -5.30 -19.64 13.78
N LEU A 121 -4.59 -20.58 13.16
CA LEU A 121 -3.82 -21.61 13.84
C LEU A 121 -2.33 -21.30 13.74
N GLU A 122 -1.61 -21.49 14.83
CA GLU A 122 -0.16 -21.25 14.87
C GLU A 122 0.55 -22.20 13.90
N ASN A 123 1.40 -21.62 13.05
CA ASN A 123 2.19 -22.35 12.05
C ASN A 123 1.37 -23.29 11.12
N SER A 124 0.08 -23.01 10.92
CA SER A 124 -0.73 -23.80 9.99
C SER A 124 -0.33 -23.60 8.53
N PRO A 125 -0.67 -24.56 7.63
CA PRO A 125 -0.51 -24.38 6.20
C PRO A 125 -1.35 -23.22 5.65
N GLY A 126 -0.85 -22.59 4.59
CA GLY A 126 -1.57 -21.55 3.85
C GLY A 126 -1.35 -20.12 4.35
N SER A 127 -2.05 -19.19 3.70
CA SER A 127 -2.18 -17.81 4.17
C SER A 127 -3.13 -17.75 5.36
N HIS A 128 -3.00 -16.75 6.24
CA HIS A 128 -3.80 -16.59 7.47
C HIS A 128 -3.37 -17.40 8.71
N ARG A 129 -2.26 -18.13 8.65
CA ARG A 129 -1.65 -18.75 9.83
C ARG A 129 -1.25 -17.71 10.87
N MET A 130 -1.28 -18.09 12.14
CA MET A 130 -0.64 -17.31 13.19
C MET A 130 0.86 -17.56 13.13
N ILE A 131 1.60 -16.47 12.96
CA ILE A 131 3.07 -16.51 13.05
C ILE A 131 3.42 -16.43 14.54
N PRO A 132 4.36 -17.24 15.05
CA PRO A 132 4.83 -17.18 16.42
C PRO A 132 5.25 -15.76 16.80
N GLU A 133 4.92 -15.35 18.03
CA GLU A 133 5.16 -13.96 18.45
C GLU A 133 6.64 -13.58 18.41
N GLN A 134 7.55 -14.52 18.69
CA GLN A 134 9.00 -14.32 18.57
C GLN A 134 9.40 -13.91 17.14
N ASP A 135 8.87 -14.59 16.12
CA ASP A 135 9.15 -14.26 14.71
C ASP A 135 8.53 -12.91 14.33
N MET A 136 7.34 -12.61 14.87
CA MET A 136 6.70 -11.31 14.68
C MET A 136 7.50 -10.16 15.31
N GLU A 137 8.11 -10.36 16.48
CA GLU A 137 9.02 -9.39 17.09
C GLU A 137 10.24 -9.12 16.22
N GLU A 138 10.81 -10.14 15.58
CA GLU A 138 11.90 -9.97 14.61
C GLU A 138 11.45 -9.14 13.40
N VAL A 139 10.29 -9.44 12.82
CA VAL A 139 9.71 -8.67 11.70
C VAL A 139 9.53 -7.20 12.08
N ARG A 140 8.90 -6.92 13.24
CA ARG A 140 8.71 -5.54 13.71
C ARG A 140 10.04 -4.83 13.96
N THR A 141 11.04 -5.54 14.48
CA THR A 141 12.39 -5.01 14.69
C THR A 141 13.07 -4.63 13.36
N ILE A 142 12.95 -5.46 12.32
CA ILE A 142 13.48 -5.16 10.98
C ILE A 142 12.79 -3.92 10.41
N TYR A 143 11.46 -3.84 10.51
CA TYR A 143 10.69 -2.70 10.03
C TYR A 143 11.08 -1.39 10.73
N GLN A 144 11.34 -1.45 12.04
CA GLN A 144 11.82 -0.31 12.80
C GLN A 144 13.24 0.09 12.37
N LYS A 145 14.20 -0.86 12.35
CA LYS A 145 15.62 -0.58 12.08
C LYS A 145 15.90 -0.15 10.65
N THR A 146 15.11 -0.61 9.69
CA THR A 146 15.26 -0.24 8.27
C THR A 146 14.56 1.07 7.90
N GLY A 147 13.86 1.70 8.85
CA GLY A 147 13.11 2.94 8.64
C GLY A 147 11.76 2.75 7.93
N ALA A 148 11.28 1.51 7.76
CA ALA A 148 9.98 1.24 7.16
C ALA A 148 8.83 1.84 7.98
N VAL A 149 8.91 1.73 9.32
CA VAL A 149 7.92 2.38 10.23
C VAL A 149 7.96 3.90 10.04
N SER A 150 9.16 4.50 9.96
CA SER A 150 9.29 5.95 9.73
C SER A 150 8.69 6.39 8.40
N LEU A 151 8.81 5.57 7.36
CA LEU A 151 8.17 5.83 6.06
C LEU A 151 6.64 5.73 6.17
N MET A 152 6.11 4.74 6.90
CA MET A 152 4.67 4.61 7.18
C MET A 152 4.13 5.81 7.96
N ASP A 153 4.87 6.31 8.95
CA ASP A 153 4.52 7.51 9.71
C ASP A 153 4.55 8.77 8.84
N ALA A 154 5.48 8.86 7.89
CA ALA A 154 5.54 9.97 6.94
C ALA A 154 4.30 10.02 6.02
N VAL A 155 3.72 8.85 5.66
CA VAL A 155 2.45 8.79 4.93
C VAL A 155 1.31 9.37 5.77
N GLU A 156 1.16 8.97 7.03
CA GLU A 156 0.11 9.51 7.92
C GLU A 156 0.27 11.03 8.09
N LYS A 157 1.50 11.51 8.35
CA LYS A 157 1.79 12.94 8.49
C LYS A 157 1.55 13.74 7.20
N GLY A 158 1.88 13.17 6.06
CA GLY A 158 1.66 13.81 4.75
C GLY A 158 0.16 13.98 4.46
N MET A 159 -0.64 12.95 4.75
CA MET A 159 -2.10 13.04 4.62
C MET A 159 -2.72 14.00 5.64
N GLU A 160 -2.25 14.00 6.89
CA GLU A 160 -2.68 14.95 7.92
C GLU A 160 -2.39 16.39 7.49
N LYS A 161 -1.20 16.66 6.93
CA LYS A 161 -0.86 17.97 6.37
C LYS A 161 -1.77 18.34 5.20
N LYS A 162 -2.06 17.41 4.29
CA LYS A 162 -2.91 17.65 3.11
C LYS A 162 -4.36 17.92 3.47
N LEU A 163 -4.91 17.17 4.42
CA LEU A 163 -6.32 17.23 4.81
C LEU A 163 -6.57 18.17 6.00
N GLY A 164 -5.51 18.70 6.62
CA GLY A 164 -5.55 19.69 7.69
C GLY A 164 -5.70 19.13 9.10
N SER A 165 -6.09 17.85 9.27
CA SER A 165 -6.16 17.21 10.59
C SER A 165 -6.22 15.68 10.52
N LYS A 166 -5.88 15.00 11.62
CA LYS A 166 -6.09 13.55 11.76
C LYS A 166 -7.55 13.14 11.61
N ALA A 167 -8.48 13.96 12.09
CA ALA A 167 -9.91 13.67 11.98
C ALA A 167 -10.37 13.61 10.52
N GLU A 168 -9.82 14.47 9.65
CA GLU A 168 -10.11 14.41 8.21
C GLU A 168 -9.42 13.22 7.53
N VAL A 169 -8.22 12.82 7.98
CA VAL A 169 -7.59 11.57 7.51
C VAL A 169 -8.47 10.36 7.85
N GLU A 170 -9.06 10.33 9.04
CA GLU A 170 -9.99 9.24 9.39
C GLU A 170 -11.26 9.26 8.55
N LYS A 171 -11.84 10.43 8.24
CA LYS A 171 -12.99 10.50 7.33
C LYS A 171 -12.62 10.01 5.93
N TYR A 172 -11.48 10.43 5.38
CA TYR A 172 -10.97 9.93 4.10
C TYR A 172 -10.82 8.41 4.10
N TRP A 173 -10.30 7.84 5.20
CA TRP A 173 -10.18 6.41 5.38
C TRP A 173 -11.53 5.70 5.48
N GLN A 174 -12.48 6.26 6.23
CA GLN A 174 -13.85 5.71 6.31
C GLN A 174 -14.54 5.71 4.94
N THR A 175 -14.37 6.77 4.15
CA THR A 175 -14.89 6.78 2.76
C THR A 175 -14.33 5.62 1.95
N TRP A 176 -13.03 5.35 2.05
CA TRP A 176 -12.45 4.19 1.36
C TRP A 176 -12.99 2.85 1.89
N LEU A 177 -13.17 2.71 3.21
CA LEU A 177 -13.77 1.51 3.80
C LEU A 177 -15.22 1.27 3.34
N GLU A 178 -15.98 2.32 3.08
CA GLU A 178 -17.37 2.21 2.64
C GLU A 178 -17.48 1.93 1.14
N THR A 179 -16.62 2.55 0.32
CA THR A 179 -16.80 2.58 -1.14
C THR A 179 -15.77 1.77 -1.92
N GLY A 180 -14.66 1.37 -1.28
CA GLY A 180 -13.48 0.82 -1.97
C GLY A 180 -12.71 1.86 -2.82
N ASP A 181 -13.17 3.11 -2.88
CA ASP A 181 -12.62 4.15 -3.75
C ASP A 181 -12.49 5.49 -3.03
N SER A 182 -11.24 5.88 -2.80
CA SER A 182 -10.91 7.13 -2.11
C SER A 182 -11.22 8.39 -2.92
N ARG A 183 -11.57 8.27 -4.21
CA ARG A 183 -12.01 9.41 -5.03
C ARG A 183 -13.38 9.93 -4.61
N ASN A 184 -14.13 9.15 -3.85
CA ASN A 184 -15.44 9.55 -3.32
C ASN A 184 -15.33 10.51 -2.14
N TYR A 185 -14.12 10.78 -1.63
CA TYR A 185 -13.89 11.81 -0.62
C TYR A 185 -13.52 13.13 -1.31
N GLU A 186 -14.30 14.19 -1.06
CA GLU A 186 -14.04 15.52 -1.57
C GLU A 186 -12.94 16.22 -0.75
N ILE A 187 -11.79 16.47 -1.38
CA ILE A 187 -10.71 17.25 -0.79
C ILE A 187 -11.03 18.73 -0.97
N LYS A 188 -11.09 19.47 0.15
CA LYS A 188 -11.31 20.92 0.18
C LYS A 188 -10.07 21.72 -0.19
#